data_AF-A0A3L7VLT9-F1
#
_entry.id   AF-A0A3L7VLT9-F1
#
_cell.length_a   1.000
_cell.length_b   1.000
_cell.length_c   1.000
_cell.angle_alpha   90.00
_cell.angle_beta   90.00
_cell.angle_gamma   90.00
#
_symmetry.space_group_name_H-M   'P 1'
#
loop_
_entity.id
_entity.type
_entity.pdbx_description
1 polymer ?
#
loop_
_entity_poly.entity_id
_entity_poly.type
_entity_poly.pdbx_seq_one_letter_code
_entity_poly.pdbx_strand_id
1 'polypeptide(L)'
;MSDTQNLLTNRELSWLEFNQRVLDEACDPSVPLLEQLRFLAITASNLDEFFMVRVGSLLTAIRAGETDSDPSGMSPLEQINAISIRTQKMVADQYRIYLGQLEPQLAEAGIRRRRINELNDRQIEFVDTVFQEQIQAVLTPIAVHDPSRFPLLFGRTVNVVVQLKVKSETESWRFAVIPFGRYDLRYITLPSVGGYE
;
A
#
# COMPACT_ATOMS: atom_id res chain seq x y z
N MET A 1 29.67 -37.39 -5.15
CA MET A 1 28.35 -37.37 -4.49
C MET A 1 28.07 -35.92 -4.14
N SER A 2 27.18 -35.14 -4.75
CA SER A 2 26.43 -35.21 -6.02
C SER A 2 26.25 -33.74 -6.43
N ASP A 3 26.67 -33.36 -7.63
CA ASP A 3 26.49 -32.02 -8.23
C ASP A 3 25.02 -31.80 -8.63
N THR A 4 24.12 -31.84 -7.64
CA THR A 4 22.67 -31.64 -7.80
C THR A 4 22.21 -30.46 -6.94
N GLN A 5 23.05 -29.45 -6.73
CA GLN A 5 22.65 -28.23 -6.05
C GLN A 5 22.28 -27.18 -7.10
N ASN A 6 21.01 -26.75 -7.08
CA ASN A 6 20.39 -25.63 -7.81
C ASN A 6 19.84 -25.86 -9.23
N LEU A 7 19.02 -26.90 -9.44
CA LEU A 7 18.20 -27.01 -10.67
C LEU A 7 16.80 -26.36 -10.53
N LEU A 8 16.35 -26.04 -9.32
CA LEU A 8 15.00 -25.51 -9.06
C LEU A 8 15.06 -24.03 -8.66
N THR A 9 14.21 -23.22 -9.27
CA THR A 9 14.01 -21.81 -8.90
C THR A 9 13.23 -21.72 -7.59
N ASN A 10 13.60 -20.79 -6.70
CA ASN A 10 12.85 -20.53 -5.47
C ASN A 10 11.38 -20.21 -5.79
N ARG A 11 10.47 -20.85 -5.05
CA ARG A 11 9.03 -20.74 -5.25
C ARG A 11 8.52 -19.31 -5.04
N GLU A 12 9.00 -18.64 -4.01
CA GLU A 12 8.51 -17.33 -3.61
C GLU A 12 8.97 -16.25 -4.60
N LEU A 13 10.22 -16.34 -5.07
CA LEU A 13 10.71 -15.50 -6.16
C LEU A 13 9.97 -15.77 -7.48
N SER A 14 9.68 -17.02 -7.80
CA SER A 14 8.88 -17.38 -8.97
C SER A 14 7.47 -16.80 -8.90
N TRP A 15 6.88 -16.75 -7.70
CA TRP A 15 5.59 -16.11 -7.46
C TRP A 15 5.66 -14.59 -7.69
N LEU A 16 6.73 -13.92 -7.24
CA LEU A 16 6.94 -12.50 -7.51
C LEU A 16 7.07 -12.24 -9.02
N GLU A 17 7.76 -13.08 -9.78
CA GLU A 17 7.80 -12.92 -11.25
C GLU A 17 6.46 -13.18 -11.92
N PHE A 18 5.62 -14.06 -11.35
CA PHE A 18 4.24 -14.16 -11.81
C PHE A 18 3.47 -12.86 -11.58
N ASN A 19 3.56 -12.28 -10.38
CA ASN A 19 2.86 -11.03 -10.07
C ASN A 19 3.42 -9.83 -10.88
N GLN A 20 4.71 -9.89 -11.26
CA GLN A 20 5.31 -8.91 -12.17
C GLN A 20 4.63 -8.95 -13.54
N ARG A 21 4.37 -10.13 -14.09
CA ARG A 21 3.66 -10.23 -15.38
C ARG A 21 2.25 -9.64 -15.30
N VAL A 22 1.58 -9.76 -14.15
CA VAL A 22 0.29 -9.09 -13.90
C VAL A 22 0.45 -7.57 -13.89
N LEU A 23 1.55 -7.05 -13.35
CA LEU A 23 1.87 -5.62 -13.41
C LEU A 23 2.18 -5.16 -14.83
N ASP A 24 2.83 -5.99 -15.64
CA ASP A 24 3.20 -5.65 -17.01
C ASP A 24 1.96 -5.44 -17.90
N GLU A 25 0.83 -6.10 -17.59
CA GLU A 25 -0.48 -5.82 -18.23
C GLU A 25 -0.97 -4.38 -17.99
N ALA A 26 -0.56 -3.74 -16.88
CA ALA A 26 -0.85 -2.33 -16.63
C ALA A 26 -0.07 -1.37 -17.55
N CYS A 27 0.89 -1.88 -18.33
CA CYS A 27 1.65 -1.13 -19.31
C CYS A 27 1.24 -1.43 -20.76
N ASP A 28 0.38 -2.42 -21.01
CA ASP A 28 0.00 -2.79 -22.37
C ASP A 28 -0.96 -1.75 -22.98
N PRO A 29 -0.56 -1.03 -24.05
CA PRO A 29 -1.43 -0.05 -24.72
C PRO A 29 -2.65 -0.69 -25.40
N SER A 30 -2.68 -2.01 -25.59
CA SER A 30 -3.84 -2.74 -26.13
C SER A 30 -4.96 -2.89 -25.10
N VAL A 31 -4.64 -2.78 -23.80
CA VAL A 31 -5.58 -2.89 -22.68
C VAL A 31 -6.25 -1.54 -22.45
N PRO A 32 -7.59 -1.47 -22.27
CA PRO A 32 -8.26 -0.20 -21.95
C PRO A 32 -7.72 0.44 -20.66
N LEU A 33 -7.63 1.77 -20.62
CA LEU A 33 -6.96 2.52 -19.54
C LEU A 33 -7.45 2.15 -18.12
N LEU A 34 -8.76 1.99 -17.93
CA LEU A 34 -9.30 1.58 -16.62
C LEU A 34 -8.99 0.13 -16.27
N GLU A 35 -8.83 -0.75 -17.26
CA GLU A 35 -8.36 -2.12 -17.04
C GLU A 35 -6.86 -2.15 -16.70
N GLN A 36 -6.03 -1.28 -17.32
CA GLN A 36 -4.63 -1.11 -16.92
C GLN A 36 -4.52 -0.70 -15.44
N LEU A 37 -5.35 0.26 -15.00
CA LEU A 37 -5.44 0.66 -13.59
C LEU A 37 -5.88 -0.50 -12.68
N ARG A 38 -6.80 -1.36 -13.15
CA ARG A 38 -7.22 -2.56 -12.42
C ARG A 38 -6.09 -3.57 -12.30
N PHE A 39 -5.29 -3.82 -13.34
CA PHE A 39 -4.13 -4.70 -13.24
C PHE A 39 -3.10 -4.21 -12.22
N LEU A 40 -2.88 -2.90 -12.15
CA LEU A 40 -2.05 -2.30 -11.11
C LEU A 40 -2.63 -2.56 -9.70
N ALA A 41 -3.95 -2.39 -9.52
CA ALA A 41 -4.62 -2.66 -8.25
C ALA A 41 -4.62 -4.16 -7.87
N ILE A 42 -4.77 -5.06 -8.84
CA ILE A 42 -4.68 -6.51 -8.67
C ILE A 42 -3.28 -6.88 -8.20
N THR A 43 -2.24 -6.34 -8.83
CA THR A 43 -0.84 -6.57 -8.45
C THR A 43 -0.61 -6.22 -6.97
N ALA A 44 -1.11 -5.08 -6.51
CA ALA A 44 -1.01 -4.67 -5.11
C ALA A 44 -1.79 -5.61 -4.16
N SER A 45 -3.00 -6.02 -4.56
CA SER A 45 -3.84 -6.92 -3.76
C SER A 45 -3.23 -8.32 -3.63
N ASN A 46 -2.66 -8.84 -4.71
CA ASN A 46 -1.92 -10.10 -4.71
C ASN A 46 -0.71 -10.02 -3.76
N LEU A 47 -0.01 -8.88 -3.78
CA LEU A 47 1.15 -8.66 -2.92
C LEU A 47 0.76 -8.65 -1.44
N ASP A 48 -0.37 -8.04 -1.07
CA ASP A 48 -0.90 -8.12 0.29
C ASP A 48 -1.11 -9.57 0.74
N GLU A 49 -1.73 -10.41 -0.10
CA GLU A 49 -1.95 -11.83 0.21
C GLU A 49 -0.62 -12.59 0.35
N PHE A 50 0.34 -12.33 -0.55
CA PHE A 50 1.66 -12.92 -0.49
C PHE A 50 2.39 -12.59 0.82
N PHE A 51 2.33 -11.35 1.28
CA PHE A 51 2.93 -10.97 2.57
C PHE A 51 2.21 -11.60 3.76
N MET A 52 0.87 -11.59 3.74
CA MET A 52 0.07 -12.15 4.83
C MET A 52 0.29 -13.66 4.97
N VAL A 53 0.42 -14.39 3.87
CA VAL A 53 0.53 -15.85 3.87
C VAL A 53 1.98 -16.30 3.80
N ARG A 54 2.69 -16.00 2.69
CA ARG A 54 4.01 -16.57 2.40
C ARG A 54 5.10 -16.01 3.30
N VAL A 55 5.20 -14.68 3.37
CA VAL A 55 6.20 -14.02 4.24
C VAL A 55 5.87 -14.28 5.71
N GLY A 56 4.58 -14.30 6.08
CA GLY A 56 4.14 -14.70 7.42
C GLY A 56 4.63 -16.08 7.82
N SER A 57 4.51 -17.08 6.93
CA SER A 57 5.02 -18.44 7.17
C SER A 57 6.55 -18.48 7.32
N LEU A 58 7.29 -17.79 6.45
CA LEU A 58 8.76 -17.72 6.55
C LEU A 58 9.22 -17.07 7.86
N LEU A 59 8.57 -15.97 8.28
CA LEU A 59 8.86 -15.33 9.57
C LEU A 59 8.57 -16.24 10.75
N THR A 60 7.55 -17.09 10.64
CA THR A 60 7.20 -18.05 11.68
C THR A 60 8.27 -19.14 11.79
N ALA A 61 8.73 -19.68 10.66
CA ALA A 61 9.83 -20.65 10.58
C ALA A 61 11.12 -20.09 11.19
N ILE A 62 11.51 -18.84 10.85
CA ILE A 62 12.68 -18.17 11.43
C ILE A 62 12.55 -18.05 12.95
N ARG A 63 11.38 -17.66 13.47
CA ARG A 63 11.15 -17.54 14.92
C ARG A 63 11.19 -18.89 15.64
N ALA A 64 10.84 -19.97 14.95
CA ALA A 64 10.98 -21.34 15.44
C ALA A 64 12.43 -21.86 15.37
N GLY A 65 13.34 -21.11 14.75
CA GLY A 65 14.75 -21.49 14.60
C GLY A 65 15.02 -22.42 13.42
N GLU A 66 14.10 -22.51 12.46
CA GLU A 66 14.29 -23.33 11.26
C GLU A 66 15.37 -22.73 10.35
N THR A 67 16.35 -23.55 9.97
CA THR A 67 17.47 -23.17 9.08
C THR A 67 17.55 -24.02 7.83
N ASP A 68 16.72 -25.05 7.72
CA ASP A 68 16.71 -25.96 6.58
C ASP A 68 16.38 -25.21 5.30
N SER A 69 17.19 -25.47 4.26
CA SER A 69 17.01 -24.86 2.96
C SER A 69 15.83 -25.48 2.21
N ASP A 70 15.14 -24.67 1.42
CA ASP A 70 14.13 -25.16 0.50
C ASP A 70 14.77 -25.97 -0.66
N PRO A 71 13.97 -26.59 -1.55
CA PRO A 71 14.50 -27.31 -2.71
C PRO A 71 15.36 -26.46 -3.69
N SER A 72 15.33 -25.13 -3.58
CA SER A 72 16.19 -24.22 -4.33
C SER A 72 17.52 -23.94 -3.64
N GLY A 73 17.75 -24.50 -2.45
CA GLY A 73 18.96 -24.31 -1.66
C GLY A 73 18.97 -23.04 -0.82
N MET A 74 17.83 -22.35 -0.66
CA MET A 74 17.75 -21.11 0.12
C MET A 74 17.16 -21.37 1.51
N SER A 75 17.86 -20.94 2.56
CA SER A 75 17.33 -20.88 3.92
C SER A 75 16.19 -19.84 4.03
N PRO A 76 15.32 -19.92 5.05
CA PRO A 76 14.23 -18.96 5.23
C PRO A 76 14.69 -17.50 5.30
N LEU A 77 15.86 -17.25 5.91
CA LEU A 77 16.44 -15.90 6.00
C LEU A 77 16.91 -15.38 4.64
N GLU A 78 17.56 -16.23 3.84
CA GLU A 78 17.97 -15.88 2.48
C GLU A 78 16.75 -15.60 1.60
N GLN A 79 15.69 -16.38 1.74
CA GLN A 79 14.43 -16.16 1.02
C GLN A 79 13.82 -14.80 1.37
N ILE A 80 13.70 -14.44 2.65
CA ILE A 80 13.17 -13.13 3.07
C ILE A 80 14.02 -11.97 2.53
N ASN A 81 15.36 -12.10 2.57
CA ASN A 81 16.25 -11.07 2.04
C ASN A 81 16.05 -10.89 0.52
N ALA A 82 15.97 -11.99 -0.23
CA ALA A 82 15.74 -11.94 -1.67
C ALA A 82 14.34 -11.38 -2.02
N ILE A 83 13.30 -11.80 -1.29
CA ILE A 83 11.93 -11.29 -1.41
C ILE A 83 11.91 -9.78 -1.18
N SER A 84 12.58 -9.29 -0.13
CA SER A 84 12.63 -7.86 0.20
C SER A 84 13.21 -7.04 -0.95
N ILE A 85 14.37 -7.45 -1.47
CA ILE A 85 15.04 -6.77 -2.59
C ILE A 85 14.16 -6.76 -3.84
N ARG A 86 13.56 -7.91 -4.19
CA ARG A 86 12.73 -8.02 -5.39
C ARG A 86 11.41 -7.24 -5.28
N THR A 87 10.80 -7.25 -4.11
CA THR A 87 9.55 -6.53 -3.84
C THR A 87 9.77 -5.02 -3.91
N GLN A 88 10.88 -4.51 -3.35
CA GLN A 88 11.20 -3.08 -3.45
C GLN A 88 11.28 -2.60 -4.91
N LYS A 89 11.88 -3.40 -5.80
CA LYS A 89 11.88 -3.12 -7.24
C LYS A 89 10.47 -3.12 -7.83
N MET A 90 9.67 -4.14 -7.54
CA MET A 90 8.28 -4.23 -8.02
C MET A 90 7.43 -3.04 -7.57
N VAL A 91 7.55 -2.62 -6.31
CA VAL A 91 6.81 -1.47 -5.77
C VAL A 91 7.27 -0.18 -6.45
N ALA A 92 8.58 0.00 -6.67
CA ALA A 92 9.09 1.13 -7.42
C ALA A 92 8.53 1.17 -8.86
N ASP A 93 8.43 0.01 -9.52
CA ASP A 93 7.80 -0.10 -10.83
C ASP A 93 6.30 0.26 -10.79
N GLN A 94 5.54 -0.21 -9.80
CA GLN A 94 4.13 0.17 -9.63
C GLN A 94 3.96 1.70 -9.54
N TYR A 95 4.77 2.37 -8.72
CA TYR A 95 4.71 3.83 -8.61
C TYR A 95 5.14 4.53 -9.89
N ARG A 96 6.16 4.04 -10.58
CA ARG A 96 6.62 4.58 -11.86
C ARG A 96 5.52 4.48 -12.93
N ILE A 97 4.84 3.34 -13.02
CA ILE A 97 3.74 3.11 -13.96
C ILE A 97 2.55 4.00 -13.59
N TYR A 98 2.15 4.00 -12.32
CA TYR A 98 1.02 4.81 -11.88
C TYR A 98 1.26 6.32 -12.10
N LEU A 99 2.35 6.88 -11.58
CA LEU A 99 2.61 8.32 -11.63
C LEU A 99 3.12 8.80 -12.99
N GLY A 100 3.90 7.97 -13.69
CA GLY A 100 4.55 8.35 -14.94
C GLY A 100 3.73 8.08 -16.20
N GLN A 101 2.77 7.16 -16.14
CA GLN A 101 1.96 6.74 -17.30
C GLN A 101 0.47 6.88 -17.04
N LEU A 102 -0.06 6.18 -16.03
CA LEU A 102 -1.51 6.05 -15.86
C LEU A 102 -2.17 7.35 -15.37
N GLU A 103 -1.61 8.01 -14.37
CA GLU A 103 -2.17 9.26 -13.81
C GLU A 103 -2.25 10.38 -14.86
N PRO A 104 -1.22 10.63 -15.70
CA PRO A 104 -1.34 11.55 -16.84
C PRO A 104 -2.42 11.16 -17.85
N GLN A 105 -2.49 9.89 -18.27
CA GLN A 105 -3.48 9.42 -19.25
C GLN A 105 -4.91 9.52 -18.71
N LEU A 106 -5.11 9.23 -17.42
CA LEU A 106 -6.39 9.41 -16.74
C LEU A 106 -6.78 10.89 -16.75
N ALA A 107 -5.85 11.79 -16.47
CA ALA A 107 -6.10 13.23 -16.47
C ALA A 107 -6.47 13.79 -17.85
N GLU A 108 -5.87 13.25 -18.92
CA GLU A 108 -6.24 13.54 -20.32
C GLU A 108 -7.64 13.01 -20.66
N ALA A 109 -8.01 11.84 -20.14
CA ALA A 109 -9.33 11.26 -20.27
C ALA A 109 -10.40 11.91 -19.35
N GLY A 110 -10.02 12.94 -18.57
CA GLY A 110 -10.92 13.69 -17.71
C GLY A 110 -11.07 13.17 -16.28
N ILE A 111 -10.31 12.16 -15.87
CA ILE A 111 -10.28 11.62 -14.49
C ILE A 111 -9.07 12.19 -13.77
N ARG A 112 -9.28 13.11 -12.82
CA ARG A 112 -8.19 13.87 -12.20
C ARG A 112 -8.17 13.73 -10.70
N ARG A 113 -7.02 13.30 -10.16
CA ARG A 113 -6.76 13.39 -8.73
C ARG A 113 -6.37 14.82 -8.39
N ARG A 114 -7.16 15.49 -7.55
CA ARG A 114 -6.88 16.84 -7.06
C ARG A 114 -6.25 16.79 -5.66
N ARG A 115 -5.31 17.70 -5.42
CA ARG A 115 -4.76 17.98 -4.10
C ARG A 115 -5.53 19.13 -3.45
N ILE A 116 -5.47 19.22 -2.12
CA ILE A 116 -6.20 20.25 -1.36
C ILE A 116 -5.87 21.68 -1.82
N ASN A 117 -4.62 21.93 -2.22
CA ASN A 117 -4.15 23.23 -2.70
C ASN A 117 -4.54 23.54 -4.16
N GLU A 118 -5.21 22.61 -4.84
CA GLU A 118 -5.69 22.77 -6.22
C GLU A 118 -7.21 22.96 -6.27
N LEU A 119 -7.89 22.90 -5.12
CA LEU A 119 -9.34 23.04 -5.03
C LEU A 119 -9.74 24.52 -5.09
N ASN A 120 -10.87 24.80 -5.74
CA ASN A 120 -11.52 26.10 -5.66
C ASN A 120 -12.41 26.21 -4.40
N ASP A 121 -12.87 27.42 -4.08
CA ASP A 121 -13.66 27.69 -2.86
C ASP A 121 -14.90 26.79 -2.73
N ARG A 122 -15.62 26.54 -3.84
CA ARG A 122 -16.80 25.64 -3.86
C ARG A 122 -16.43 24.19 -3.56
N GLN A 123 -15.30 23.73 -4.08
CA GLN A 123 -14.80 22.37 -3.81
C GLN A 123 -14.28 22.21 -2.38
N ILE A 124 -13.66 23.25 -1.83
CA ILE A 124 -13.23 23.28 -0.42
C ILE A 124 -14.46 23.20 0.49
N GLU A 125 -15.47 24.05 0.27
CA GLU A 125 -16.72 24.03 1.05
C GLU A 125 -17.39 22.64 0.99
N PHE A 126 -17.44 22.04 -0.20
CA PHE A 126 -17.98 20.69 -0.37
C PHE A 126 -17.20 19.63 0.42
N VAL A 127 -15.87 19.63 0.35
CA VAL A 127 -15.03 18.66 1.09
C VAL A 127 -15.16 18.88 2.60
N ASP A 128 -15.25 20.13 3.05
CA ASP A 128 -15.49 20.46 4.46
C ASP A 128 -16.85 19.93 4.93
N THR A 129 -17.92 20.10 4.14
CA THR A 129 -19.23 19.51 4.45
C THR A 129 -19.14 17.99 4.55
N VAL A 130 -18.53 17.31 3.58
CA VAL A 130 -18.35 15.85 3.62
C VAL A 130 -17.57 15.44 4.87
N PHE A 131 -16.53 16.18 5.23
CA PHE A 131 -15.77 15.91 6.44
C PHE A 131 -16.62 16.03 7.70
N GLN A 132 -17.34 17.13 7.89
CA GLN A 132 -18.17 17.37 9.08
C GLN A 132 -19.31 16.35 9.20
N GLU A 133 -19.99 16.05 8.08
CA GLU A 133 -21.21 15.24 8.10
C GLU A 133 -20.93 13.72 8.06
N GLN A 134 -19.87 13.27 7.39
CA GLN A 134 -19.65 11.84 7.11
C GLN A 134 -18.40 11.28 7.78
N ILE A 135 -17.34 12.09 7.94
CA ILE A 135 -16.03 11.61 8.37
C ILE A 135 -15.79 11.88 9.86
N GLN A 136 -16.03 13.10 10.34
CA GLN A 136 -15.66 13.52 11.68
C GLN A 136 -16.33 12.67 12.78
N ALA A 137 -17.61 12.34 12.61
CA ALA A 137 -18.36 11.57 13.60
C ALA A 137 -17.82 10.16 13.83
N VAL A 138 -17.05 9.63 12.86
CA VAL A 138 -16.52 8.26 12.90
C VAL A 138 -14.99 8.22 13.10
N LEU A 139 -14.32 9.37 13.04
CA LEU A 139 -12.92 9.48 13.43
C LEU A 139 -12.80 9.49 14.95
N THR A 140 -12.24 8.42 15.50
CA THR A 140 -11.87 8.32 16.91
C THR A 140 -10.34 8.30 17.04
N PRO A 141 -9.68 9.47 17.19
CA PRO A 141 -8.24 9.51 17.42
C PRO A 141 -7.85 8.79 18.70
N ILE A 142 -6.81 7.97 18.63
CA ILE A 142 -6.26 7.22 19.76
C ILE A 142 -4.97 7.90 20.20
N ALA A 143 -4.98 8.50 21.39
CA ALA A 143 -3.77 9.10 21.96
C ALA A 143 -2.76 8.01 22.37
N VAL A 144 -1.51 8.19 21.96
CA VAL A 144 -0.39 7.31 22.32
C VAL A 144 0.48 8.04 23.33
N HIS A 145 0.32 7.67 24.59
CA HIS A 145 1.07 8.25 25.72
C HIS A 145 2.39 7.55 26.00
N ASP A 146 2.48 6.26 25.64
CA ASP A 146 3.63 5.41 25.86
C ASP A 146 3.82 4.52 24.62
N PRO A 147 4.94 4.63 23.89
CA PRO A 147 5.23 3.79 22.72
C PRO A 147 5.19 2.29 23.01
N SER A 148 5.42 1.87 24.26
CA SER A 148 5.33 0.45 24.64
C SER A 148 3.88 -0.07 24.69
N ARG A 149 2.89 0.83 24.78
CA ARG A 149 1.45 0.53 24.79
C ARG A 149 0.78 1.04 23.52
N PHE A 150 1.38 0.73 22.37
CA PHE A 150 0.83 1.13 21.08
C PHE A 150 -0.52 0.45 20.81
N PRO A 151 -1.53 1.17 20.26
CA PRO A 151 -2.84 0.59 20.03
C PRO A 151 -2.80 -0.54 19.00
N LEU A 152 -3.68 -1.53 19.18
CA LEU A 152 -3.89 -2.57 18.18
C LEU A 152 -4.56 -1.95 16.95
N LEU A 153 -3.88 -2.04 15.81
CA LEU A 153 -4.40 -1.58 14.52
C LEU A 153 -4.91 -2.77 13.71
N PHE A 154 -6.06 -2.61 13.07
CA PHE A 154 -6.58 -3.62 12.18
C PHE A 154 -5.72 -3.74 10.92
N GLY A 155 -5.49 -4.98 10.46
CA GLY A 155 -4.77 -5.20 9.21
C GLY A 155 -5.55 -4.68 7.99
N ARG A 156 -4.82 -4.27 6.95
CA ARG A 156 -5.36 -3.71 5.70
C ARG A 156 -6.24 -2.46 5.91
N THR A 157 -5.90 -1.63 6.89
CA THR A 157 -6.45 -0.28 7.05
C THR A 157 -5.35 0.77 6.89
N VAL A 158 -5.75 1.97 6.47
CA VAL A 158 -4.85 3.12 6.45
C VAL A 158 -4.99 3.84 7.79
N ASN A 159 -3.87 4.17 8.41
CA ASN A 159 -3.86 4.89 9.68
C ASN A 159 -2.95 6.10 9.52
N VAL A 160 -3.39 7.27 9.98
CA VAL A 160 -2.57 8.47 10.01
C VAL A 160 -2.00 8.62 11.41
N VAL A 161 -0.67 8.62 11.52
CA VAL A 161 0.02 8.91 12.78
C VAL A 161 0.40 10.38 12.78
N VAL A 162 -0.12 11.12 13.76
CA VAL A 162 0.10 12.56 13.89
C VAL A 162 0.98 12.82 15.11
N GLN A 163 2.07 13.55 14.91
CA GLN A 163 2.86 14.11 15.99
C GLN A 163 2.22 15.42 16.45
N LEU A 164 1.90 15.50 17.74
CA LEU A 164 1.30 16.69 18.34
C LEU A 164 2.38 17.64 18.84
N LYS A 165 2.21 18.93 18.56
CA LYS A 165 3.09 19.98 19.10
C LYS A 165 3.01 20.00 20.62
N VAL A 166 4.17 20.02 21.26
CA VAL A 166 4.30 20.09 22.71
C VAL A 166 4.16 21.55 23.18
N LYS A 167 3.54 21.79 24.35
CA LYS A 167 3.34 23.15 24.86
C LYS A 167 4.55 23.72 25.60
N SER A 168 5.45 22.86 26.07
CA SER A 168 6.69 23.20 26.77
C SER A 168 7.81 22.27 26.28
N GLU A 169 9.04 22.76 26.23
CA GLU A 169 10.23 21.97 25.88
C GLU A 169 10.50 20.82 26.87
N THR A 170 9.86 20.84 28.04
CA THR A 170 9.98 19.83 29.08
C THR A 170 8.98 18.67 28.96
N GLU A 171 7.93 18.74 28.13
CA GLU A 171 7.05 17.58 27.92
C GLU A 171 7.57 16.67 26.81
N SER A 172 7.30 15.36 26.93
CA SER A 172 7.61 14.39 25.90
C SER A 172 6.70 14.56 24.67
N TRP A 173 7.18 14.07 23.53
CA TRP A 173 6.41 14.07 22.29
C TRP A 173 5.14 13.24 22.47
N ARG A 174 4.01 13.74 21.96
CA ARG A 174 2.73 13.05 21.98
C ARG A 174 2.35 12.66 20.57
N PHE A 175 1.87 11.43 20.39
CA PHE A 175 1.33 10.97 19.12
C PHE A 175 -0.16 10.69 19.25
N ALA A 176 -0.88 10.85 18.14
CA ALA A 176 -2.23 10.35 17.98
C ALA A 176 -2.27 9.47 16.74
N VAL A 177 -2.95 8.33 16.83
CA VAL A 177 -3.27 7.50 15.67
C VAL A 177 -4.72 7.78 15.28
N ILE A 178 -4.93 8.14 14.03
CA ILE A 178 -6.24 8.34 13.45
C ILE A 178 -6.50 7.16 12.52
N PRO A 179 -7.28 6.15 12.95
CA PRO A 179 -7.59 5.00 12.12
C PRO A 179 -8.62 5.40 11.07
N PHE A 180 -8.25 5.27 9.79
CA PHE A 180 -9.23 5.26 8.72
C PHE A 180 -9.66 3.81 8.57
N GLY A 181 -10.82 3.50 9.15
CA GLY A 181 -11.45 2.19 9.00
C GLY A 181 -11.71 1.83 7.54
N ARG A 182 -12.38 0.70 7.30
CA ARG A 182 -12.88 0.36 5.95
C ARG A 182 -14.11 1.21 5.63
N TYR A 183 -13.90 2.49 5.38
CA TYR A 183 -14.94 3.38 4.87
C TYR A 183 -14.90 3.36 3.34
N ASP A 184 -16.08 3.41 2.72
CA ASP A 184 -16.23 3.44 1.26
C ASP A 184 -15.82 4.79 0.63
N LEU A 185 -15.34 5.74 1.44
CA LEU A 185 -14.93 7.08 1.02
C LEU A 185 -13.42 7.16 0.71
N ARG A 186 -12.87 6.18 -0.02
CA ARG A 186 -11.48 6.25 -0.50
C ARG A 186 -11.28 7.33 -1.57
N TYR A 187 -12.33 7.63 -2.31
CA TYR A 187 -12.38 8.68 -3.33
C TYR A 187 -13.63 9.52 -3.10
N ILE A 188 -13.47 10.84 -3.13
CA ILE A 188 -14.57 11.80 -3.08
C ILE A 188 -14.58 12.51 -4.42
N THR A 189 -15.70 12.42 -5.13
CA THR A 189 -15.89 13.11 -6.40
C THR A 189 -16.23 14.57 -6.13
N LEU A 190 -15.56 15.50 -6.81
CA LEU A 190 -15.72 16.93 -6.55
C LEU A 190 -16.79 17.53 -7.46
N PRO A 191 -17.49 18.60 -7.01
CA PRO A 191 -18.40 19.32 -7.89
C PRO A 191 -17.62 20.05 -8.99
N SER A 192 -18.18 20.05 -10.21
CA SER A 192 -17.67 20.77 -11.38
C SER A 192 -18.79 21.55 -12.09
N VAL A 193 -18.43 22.44 -13.03
CA VAL A 193 -19.40 23.25 -13.79
C VAL A 193 -20.30 22.36 -14.68
N GLY A 194 -19.79 21.21 -15.13
CA GLY A 194 -20.52 20.23 -15.94
C GLY A 194 -21.11 19.06 -15.15
N GLY A 195 -21.08 19.10 -13.82
CA GLY A 195 -21.50 18.00 -12.95
C GLY A 195 -20.43 17.68 -11.91
N TYR A 196 -19.57 16.72 -12.23
CA TYR A 196 -18.54 16.20 -11.34
C TYR A 196 -17.16 16.21 -12.02
N GLU A 197 -16.08 16.42 -11.26
CA GLU A 197 -14.67 16.28 -11.69
C GLU A 197 -13.90 15.40 -10.69
#